data_AF-A0A0R2SWG2-F1
#
_entry.id   AF-A0A0R2SWG2-F1
#
_cell.length_a   1.000
_cell.length_b   1.000
_cell.length_c   1.000
_cell.angle_alpha   90.00
_cell.angle_beta   90.00
_cell.angle_gamma   90.00
#
_symmetry.space_group_name_H-M   'P 1'
#
loop_
_entity.id
_entity.type
_entity.pdbx_description
1 polymer ?
#
loop_
_entity_poly.entity_id
_entity_poly.type
_entity_poly.pdbx_seq_one_letter_code
_entity_poly.pdbx_strand_id
1 'polypeptide(L)'
;MQISQNFDGGNIEVVSAESAHDIRLNIRHDQDSEFYQWFYFRLSGARNIACTLKILNAAGAAYPKGFENYRVAYSYDRQHWNRWPTSLANGVLSIEITPEQDSVYFAYFAPYSMERHADLIARSLQSARCSLEVVGQSLDGQDIDLLKISSGGSTPTKHCWLIARQHPGETMAQWWMEGALEWLLDPTNAQSRALLERCTFFVVPNMNPDGSRRGHLRTNAAGRNLNREWAAPAMDAAPEVFVVREAMAREGVDFFLDVHGDESLPYCFIAGVEGLSGWDESSQAQLDFYKNRLADLNPDFQT
;
A
#
# COMPACT_ATOMS: atom_id res chain seq x y z
N MET A 1 9.84 17.65 24.60
CA MET A 1 9.22 17.24 23.33
C MET A 1 10.22 16.43 22.53
N GLN A 2 9.79 15.35 21.88
CA GLN A 2 10.67 14.46 21.11
C GLN A 2 9.95 13.97 19.85
N ILE A 3 10.68 13.95 18.72
CA ILE A 3 10.24 13.29 17.48
C ILE A 3 10.99 11.96 17.35
N SER A 4 10.29 10.89 17.02
CA SER A 4 10.88 9.56 16.83
C SER A 4 10.25 8.84 15.62
N GLN A 5 11.07 8.06 14.92
CA GLN A 5 10.62 7.25 13.77
C GLN A 5 11.19 5.82 13.76
N ASN A 6 12.01 5.41 14.73
CA ASN A 6 12.65 4.08 14.76
C ASN A 6 11.64 2.96 15.09
N PHE A 7 10.71 2.71 14.17
CA PHE A 7 9.68 1.68 14.19
C PHE A 7 9.27 1.36 12.74
N ASP A 8 8.54 0.28 12.55
CA ASP A 8 8.08 -0.21 11.24
C ASP A 8 7.39 0.89 10.41
N GLY A 9 7.91 1.11 9.20
CA GLY A 9 7.42 2.10 8.26
C GLY A 9 7.75 3.54 8.63
N GLY A 10 8.51 3.78 9.70
CA GLY A 10 8.86 5.12 10.15
C GLY A 10 9.76 5.85 9.17
N ASN A 11 9.42 7.11 8.85
CA ASN A 11 10.23 7.98 8.01
C ASN A 11 10.02 9.43 8.42
N ILE A 12 11.07 10.04 8.97
CA ILE A 12 11.24 11.49 9.12
C ILE A 12 12.71 11.79 9.46
N GLU A 13 13.17 12.99 9.12
CA GLU A 13 14.40 13.60 9.64
C GLU A 13 14.03 14.84 10.45
N VAL A 14 14.66 15.00 11.62
CA VAL A 14 14.47 16.18 12.49
C VAL A 14 15.54 17.21 12.18
N VAL A 15 15.15 18.34 11.61
CA VAL A 15 16.03 19.49 11.40
C VAL A 15 16.14 20.31 12.68
N SER A 16 15.02 20.59 13.34
CA SER A 16 14.97 21.20 14.67
C SER A 16 13.66 20.87 15.38
N ALA A 17 13.73 20.63 16.69
CA ALA A 17 12.56 20.42 17.55
C ALA A 17 12.75 21.14 18.90
N GLU A 18 13.51 22.24 18.91
CA GLU A 18 13.82 23.03 20.12
C GLU A 18 12.62 23.86 20.61
N SER A 19 11.72 24.23 19.70
CA SER A 19 10.50 25.00 19.98
C SER A 19 9.27 24.27 19.48
N ALA A 20 8.22 24.19 20.31
CA ALA A 20 6.94 23.61 19.94
C ALA A 20 6.29 24.36 18.76
N HIS A 21 6.44 25.69 18.71
CA HIS A 21 5.85 26.53 17.67
C HIS A 21 6.65 26.57 16.36
N ASP A 22 7.76 25.83 16.26
CA ASP A 22 8.59 25.79 15.04
C ASP A 22 9.38 24.48 14.93
N ILE A 23 8.66 23.35 14.88
CA ILE A 23 9.27 22.04 14.65
C ILE A 23 9.54 21.89 13.15
N ARG A 24 10.80 21.69 12.77
CA ARG A 24 11.25 21.63 11.38
C ARG A 24 11.72 20.22 11.05
N LEU A 25 11.16 19.67 9.98
CA LEU A 25 11.33 18.28 9.57
C LEU A 25 11.64 18.20 8.07
N ASN A 26 12.29 17.12 7.67
CA ASN A 26 12.38 16.69 6.27
C ASN A 26 11.84 15.27 6.13
N ILE A 27 11.30 14.95 4.97
CA ILE A 27 11.04 13.57 4.55
C ILE A 27 12.36 12.98 4.05
N ARG A 28 12.71 11.76 4.46
CA ARG A 28 13.90 11.07 3.96
C ARG A 28 13.61 10.43 2.60
N HIS A 29 14.63 10.42 1.76
CA HIS A 29 14.64 9.63 0.52
C HIS A 29 14.50 8.14 0.79
N ASP A 30 13.85 7.45 -0.14
CA ASP A 30 13.95 6.01 -0.26
C ASP A 30 15.43 5.63 -0.44
N GLN A 31 15.87 4.52 0.14
CA GLN A 31 17.25 4.06 0.00
C GLN A 31 17.60 3.84 -1.47
N ASP A 32 18.77 4.34 -1.88
CA ASP A 32 19.33 4.23 -3.23
C ASP A 32 18.39 4.74 -4.33
N SER A 33 17.62 5.78 -4.03
CA SER A 33 16.58 6.33 -4.89
C SER A 33 16.37 7.83 -4.65
N GLU A 34 15.98 8.55 -5.70
CA GLU A 34 15.60 9.96 -5.60
C GLU A 34 14.16 10.15 -5.09
N PHE A 35 13.36 9.09 -5.00
CA PHE A 35 11.96 9.17 -4.58
C PHE A 35 11.82 9.45 -3.08
N TYR A 36 10.88 10.34 -2.73
CA TYR A 36 10.32 10.46 -1.38
C TYR A 36 8.94 11.12 -1.41
N GLN A 37 8.10 10.77 -0.43
CA GLN A 37 6.80 11.39 -0.15
C GLN A 37 6.26 10.84 1.17
N TRP A 38 6.46 9.54 1.41
CA TRP A 38 6.02 8.86 2.62
C TRP A 38 6.73 9.40 3.84
N PHE A 39 5.96 9.78 4.85
CA PHE A 39 6.45 10.07 6.19
C PHE A 39 5.60 9.35 7.21
N TYR A 40 6.23 8.95 8.32
CA TYR A 40 5.56 8.38 9.49
C TYR A 40 6.44 8.59 10.72
N PHE A 41 5.93 9.35 11.70
CA PHE A 41 6.69 9.66 12.91
C PHE A 41 5.77 9.86 14.12
N ARG A 42 6.38 9.88 15.30
CA ARG A 42 5.73 10.12 16.59
C ARG A 42 6.25 11.39 17.22
N LEU A 43 5.34 12.25 17.69
CA LEU A 43 5.59 13.38 18.56
C LEU A 43 5.23 13.00 20.00
N SER A 44 6.16 13.19 20.94
CA SER A 44 5.97 12.88 22.35
C SER A 44 6.29 14.06 23.27
N GLY A 45 5.62 14.13 24.42
CA GLY A 45 5.83 15.16 25.45
C GLY A 45 5.41 16.56 24.99
N ALA A 46 4.33 16.65 24.22
CA ALA A 46 3.74 17.88 23.68
C ALA A 46 2.25 18.03 24.05
N ARG A 47 1.76 17.26 25.04
CA ARG A 47 0.37 17.29 25.47
C ARG A 47 -0.03 18.71 25.91
N ASN A 48 -1.16 19.19 25.40
CA ASN A 48 -1.71 20.52 25.66
C ASN A 48 -0.77 21.68 25.30
N ILE A 49 0.25 21.44 24.47
CA ILE A 49 1.16 22.47 23.97
C ILE A 49 0.85 22.68 22.49
N ALA A 50 0.50 23.91 22.11
CA ALA A 50 0.29 24.25 20.71
C ALA A 50 1.60 24.08 19.92
N CYS A 51 1.56 23.24 18.90
CA CYS A 51 2.70 22.85 18.10
C CYS A 51 2.49 23.24 16.63
N THR A 52 3.58 23.64 15.96
CA THR A 52 3.61 23.87 14.51
C THR A 52 4.71 23.01 13.92
N LEU A 53 4.33 21.97 13.19
CA LEU A 53 5.25 21.08 12.49
C LEU A 53 5.35 21.51 11.03
N LYS A 54 6.57 21.61 10.51
CA LYS A 54 6.87 22.08 9.15
C LYS A 54 7.75 21.06 8.45
N ILE A 55 7.23 20.44 7.40
CA ILE A 55 8.03 19.62 6.49
C ILE A 55 8.58 20.53 5.39
N LEU A 56 9.88 20.81 5.46
CA LEU A 56 10.53 21.86 4.69
C LEU A 56 10.75 21.47 3.22
N ASN A 57 10.94 20.19 2.94
CA ASN A 57 11.26 19.67 1.61
C ASN A 57 10.04 19.14 0.83
N ALA A 58 8.82 19.54 1.18
CA ALA A 58 7.60 19.03 0.54
C ALA A 58 7.52 19.36 -0.96
N ALA A 59 8.01 20.54 -1.39
CA ALA A 59 8.05 20.91 -2.82
C ALA A 59 9.01 20.06 -3.67
N GLY A 60 10.00 19.40 -3.07
CA GLY A 60 10.94 18.54 -3.78
C GLY A 60 10.52 17.08 -3.84
N ALA A 61 9.40 16.72 -3.22
CA ALA A 61 8.94 15.34 -3.14
C ALA A 61 8.57 14.80 -4.54
N ALA A 62 8.43 13.49 -4.66
CA ALA A 62 8.14 12.81 -5.93
C ALA A 62 6.86 13.34 -6.59
N TYR A 63 5.85 13.66 -5.77
CA TYR A 63 4.56 14.17 -6.22
C TYR A 63 4.15 15.39 -5.38
N PRO A 64 4.71 16.58 -5.64
CA PRO A 64 4.40 17.78 -4.85
C PRO A 64 2.92 18.17 -4.92
N LYS A 65 2.27 17.91 -6.07
CA LYS A 65 0.83 18.10 -6.24
C LYS A 65 -0.02 17.24 -5.30
N GLY A 66 0.51 16.09 -4.86
CA GLY A 66 -0.15 15.25 -3.87
C GLY A 66 -0.22 15.85 -2.47
N PHE A 67 0.40 17.03 -2.25
CA PHE A 67 0.21 17.84 -1.05
C PHE A 67 -0.81 18.97 -1.23
N GLU A 68 -1.33 19.20 -2.44
CA GLU A 68 -2.42 20.15 -2.67
C GLU A 68 -3.73 19.59 -2.11
N ASN A 69 -4.43 20.37 -1.26
CA ASN A 69 -5.66 19.94 -0.56
C ASN A 69 -5.50 18.67 0.30
N TYR A 70 -4.25 18.26 0.56
CA TYR A 70 -3.92 17.12 1.40
C TYR A 70 -4.16 17.42 2.89
N ARG A 71 -4.52 16.38 3.65
CA ARG A 71 -4.65 16.42 5.11
C ARG A 71 -3.88 15.26 5.72
N VAL A 72 -3.00 15.58 6.67
CA VAL A 72 -2.17 14.58 7.35
C VAL A 72 -3.04 13.55 8.08
N ALA A 73 -2.63 12.27 8.02
CA ALA A 73 -3.23 11.25 8.86
C ALA A 73 -2.58 11.30 10.24
N TYR A 74 -3.38 11.26 11.31
CA TYR A 74 -2.86 11.23 12.67
C TYR A 74 -3.59 10.22 13.54
N SER A 75 -2.92 9.73 14.58
CA SER A 75 -3.47 8.75 15.51
C SER A 75 -2.80 8.86 16.89
N TYR A 76 -3.57 8.63 17.95
CA TYR A 76 -3.05 8.52 19.31
C TYR A 76 -2.73 7.06 19.71
N ASP A 77 -3.37 6.08 19.07
CA ASP A 77 -3.32 4.65 19.45
C ASP A 77 -2.77 3.73 18.33
N ARG A 78 -2.49 4.29 17.15
CA ARG A 78 -2.09 3.59 15.90
C ARG A 78 -3.17 2.65 15.33
N GLN A 79 -4.38 2.67 15.88
CA GLN A 79 -5.53 1.88 15.41
C GLN A 79 -6.53 2.78 14.68
N HIS A 80 -6.90 3.90 15.32
CA HIS A 80 -7.84 4.87 14.76
C HIS A 80 -7.07 6.04 14.14
N TRP A 81 -7.19 6.17 12.82
CA TRP A 81 -6.51 7.20 12.04
C TRP A 81 -7.51 8.24 11.54
N ASN A 82 -7.29 9.50 11.89
CA ASN A 82 -8.12 10.63 11.50
C ASN A 82 -7.33 11.57 10.58
N ARG A 83 -8.03 12.47 9.89
CA ARG A 83 -7.42 13.53 9.05
C ARG A 83 -7.34 14.84 9.84
N TRP A 84 -6.20 15.50 9.77
CA TRP A 84 -6.00 16.81 10.39
C TRP A 84 -5.75 17.90 9.34
N PRO A 85 -6.27 19.13 9.52
CA PRO A 85 -5.99 20.24 8.60
C PRO A 85 -4.49 20.43 8.37
N THR A 86 -4.11 20.68 7.12
CA THR A 86 -2.71 20.83 6.72
C THR A 86 -2.65 21.92 5.64
N SER A 87 -1.63 22.76 5.68
CA SER A 87 -1.44 23.82 4.69
C SER A 87 -0.14 23.61 3.93
N LEU A 88 -0.15 23.97 2.65
CA LEU A 88 1.05 23.99 1.80
C LEU A 88 1.30 25.45 1.39
N ALA A 89 2.41 26.02 1.83
CA ALA A 89 2.79 27.39 1.49
C ALA A 89 4.28 27.46 1.18
N ASN A 90 4.64 28.07 0.05
CA ASN A 90 6.03 28.21 -0.41
C ASN A 90 6.83 26.88 -0.38
N GLY A 91 6.16 25.77 -0.70
CA GLY A 91 6.78 24.44 -0.71
C GLY A 91 6.98 23.78 0.67
N VAL A 92 6.46 24.38 1.74
CA VAL A 92 6.49 23.84 3.10
C VAL A 92 5.11 23.33 3.49
N LEU A 93 5.02 22.06 3.89
CA LEU A 93 3.80 21.47 4.43
C LEU A 93 3.74 21.72 5.95
N SER A 94 2.68 22.37 6.44
CA SER A 94 2.55 22.79 7.84
C SER A 94 1.35 22.16 8.52
N ILE A 95 1.56 21.70 9.76
CA ILE A 95 0.56 21.07 10.63
C ILE A 95 0.54 21.86 11.94
N GLU A 96 -0.57 22.54 12.22
CA GLU A 96 -0.81 23.26 13.48
C GLU A 96 -1.73 22.44 14.37
N ILE A 97 -1.25 22.00 15.53
CA ILE A 97 -1.98 21.06 16.40
C ILE A 97 -1.66 21.29 17.87
N THR A 98 -2.64 21.09 18.74
CA THR A 98 -2.43 20.97 20.20
C THR A 98 -2.74 19.53 20.60
N PRO A 99 -1.73 18.66 20.77
CA PRO A 99 -1.96 17.25 21.08
C PRO A 99 -2.72 17.06 22.40
N GLU A 100 -3.71 16.17 22.42
CA GLU A 100 -4.53 15.87 23.60
C GLU A 100 -3.89 14.83 24.53
N GLN A 101 -2.93 14.06 23.99
CA GLN A 101 -2.21 13.01 24.70
C GLN A 101 -0.69 13.23 24.63
N ASP A 102 0.04 12.52 25.49
CA ASP A 102 1.50 12.63 25.59
C ASP A 102 2.24 12.05 24.37
N SER A 103 1.55 11.34 23.50
CA SER A 103 2.08 10.75 22.27
C SER A 103 1.05 10.82 21.15
N VAL A 104 1.44 11.37 20.01
CA VAL A 104 0.63 11.38 18.78
C VAL A 104 1.51 10.98 17.60
N TYR A 105 0.93 10.22 16.68
CA TYR A 105 1.57 9.79 15.45
C TYR A 105 1.03 10.57 14.27
N PHE A 106 1.88 10.88 13.30
CA PHE A 106 1.53 11.50 12.02
C PHE A 106 2.10 10.67 10.89
N ALA A 107 1.30 10.44 9.85
CA ALA A 107 1.69 9.67 8.69
C ALA A 107 1.09 10.23 7.40
N TYR A 108 1.70 9.88 6.26
CA TYR A 108 1.19 10.26 4.95
C TYR A 108 -0.21 9.66 4.69
N PHE A 109 -0.37 8.37 4.99
CA PHE A 109 -1.64 7.63 5.04
C PHE A 109 -1.63 6.70 6.26
N ALA A 110 -2.77 6.09 6.61
CA ALA A 110 -2.83 5.08 7.67
C ALA A 110 -1.84 3.92 7.40
N PRO A 111 -0.80 3.72 8.22
CA PRO A 111 0.21 2.69 7.98
C PRO A 111 -0.38 1.27 8.08
N TYR A 112 0.29 0.33 7.43
CA TYR A 112 0.02 -1.10 7.54
C TYR A 112 1.35 -1.80 7.83
N SER A 113 1.57 -2.22 9.08
CA SER A 113 2.84 -2.77 9.56
C SER A 113 3.05 -4.22 9.11
N MET A 114 4.30 -4.67 9.13
CA MET A 114 4.67 -6.07 8.91
C MET A 114 4.09 -7.00 9.99
N GLU A 115 3.96 -6.53 11.24
CA GLU A 115 3.23 -7.30 12.27
C GLU A 115 1.75 -7.51 11.89
N ARG A 116 1.08 -6.47 11.38
CA ARG A 116 -0.31 -6.60 10.91
C ARG A 116 -0.39 -7.53 9.69
N HIS A 117 0.62 -7.49 8.82
CA HIS A 117 0.72 -8.40 7.69
C HIS A 117 0.84 -9.85 8.17
N ALA A 118 1.73 -10.14 9.12
CA ALA A 118 1.86 -11.46 9.73
C ALA A 118 0.52 -11.92 10.35
N ASP A 119 -0.18 -11.01 11.07
CA ASP A 119 -1.49 -11.31 11.62
C ASP A 119 -2.54 -11.59 10.53
N LEU A 120 -2.53 -10.86 9.41
CA LEU A 120 -3.42 -11.09 8.27
C LEU A 120 -3.18 -12.47 7.66
N ILE A 121 -1.93 -12.87 7.45
CA ILE A 121 -1.59 -14.20 6.93
C ILE A 121 -2.07 -15.28 7.90
N ALA A 122 -1.75 -15.13 9.19
CA ALA A 122 -2.14 -16.09 10.23
C ALA A 122 -3.66 -16.24 10.37
N ARG A 123 -4.42 -15.13 10.35
CA ARG A 123 -5.89 -15.15 10.36
C ARG A 123 -6.46 -15.79 9.10
N SER A 124 -5.91 -15.47 7.93
CA SER A 124 -6.39 -16.01 6.65
C SER A 124 -6.28 -17.54 6.61
N LEU A 125 -5.21 -18.09 7.19
CA LEU A 125 -4.96 -19.53 7.28
C LEU A 125 -5.87 -20.28 8.26
N GLN A 126 -6.71 -19.59 9.04
CA GLN A 126 -7.74 -20.27 9.84
C GLN A 126 -8.90 -20.79 8.98
N SER A 127 -9.00 -20.34 7.72
CA SER A 127 -9.98 -20.84 6.77
C SER A 127 -9.45 -22.06 6.03
N ALA A 128 -10.23 -23.15 5.99
CA ALA A 128 -9.91 -24.34 5.19
C ALA A 128 -9.87 -24.08 3.67
N ARG A 129 -10.32 -22.90 3.22
CA ARG A 129 -10.24 -22.46 1.82
C ARG A 129 -8.89 -21.84 1.45
N CYS A 130 -8.06 -21.54 2.44
CA CYS A 130 -6.82 -20.79 2.27
C CYS A 130 -5.60 -21.68 2.51
N SER A 131 -4.58 -21.51 1.68
CA SER A 131 -3.25 -22.09 1.86
C SER A 131 -2.19 -21.05 1.54
N LEU A 132 -0.99 -21.22 2.09
CA LEU A 132 0.14 -20.31 1.90
C LEU A 132 1.29 -21.04 1.20
N GLU A 133 1.89 -20.36 0.23
CA GLU A 133 3.21 -20.66 -0.33
C GLU A 133 4.12 -19.45 -0.11
N VAL A 134 5.29 -19.65 0.45
CA VAL A 134 6.36 -18.64 0.41
C VAL A 134 7.09 -18.83 -0.92
N VAL A 135 6.82 -17.96 -1.89
CA VAL A 135 7.35 -18.09 -3.26
C VAL A 135 8.82 -17.67 -3.36
N GLY A 136 9.32 -16.96 -2.37
CA GLY A 136 10.70 -16.52 -2.26
C GLY A 136 10.89 -15.54 -1.11
N GLN A 137 12.04 -14.88 -1.10
CA GLN A 137 12.37 -13.85 -0.11
C GLN A 137 12.81 -12.57 -0.81
N SER A 138 12.53 -11.44 -0.17
CA SER A 138 13.04 -10.11 -0.52
C SER A 138 14.54 -9.99 -0.25
N LEU A 139 15.11 -8.83 -0.56
CA LEU A 139 16.54 -8.56 -0.37
C LEU A 139 16.96 -8.50 1.11
N ASP A 140 16.07 -8.05 2.00
CA ASP A 140 16.29 -8.09 3.45
C ASP A 140 15.89 -9.43 4.09
N GLY A 141 15.49 -10.42 3.27
CA GLY A 141 15.12 -11.75 3.74
C GLY A 141 13.71 -11.85 4.32
N GLN A 142 12.79 -10.95 3.94
CA GLN A 142 11.37 -11.09 4.29
C GLN A 142 10.66 -11.99 3.29
N ASP A 143 9.73 -12.80 3.78
CA ASP A 143 9.01 -13.75 2.95
C ASP A 143 8.09 -13.04 1.95
N ILE A 144 8.00 -13.59 0.73
CA ILE A 144 6.99 -13.19 -0.25
C ILE A 144 5.84 -14.19 -0.17
N ASP A 145 4.82 -13.82 0.61
CA ASP A 145 3.66 -14.64 0.90
C ASP A 145 2.65 -14.66 -0.26
N LEU A 146 2.41 -15.84 -0.81
CA LEU A 146 1.35 -16.11 -1.78
C LEU A 146 0.22 -16.91 -1.13
N LEU A 147 -0.92 -16.26 -0.91
CA LEU A 147 -2.14 -16.94 -0.45
C LEU A 147 -2.89 -17.52 -1.64
N LYS A 148 -3.20 -18.81 -1.58
CA LYS A 148 -4.08 -19.50 -2.52
C LYS A 148 -5.43 -19.78 -1.89
N ILE A 149 -6.49 -19.18 -2.44
CA ILE A 149 -7.87 -19.32 -1.98
C ILE A 149 -8.69 -20.11 -3.01
N SER A 150 -9.28 -21.22 -2.59
CA SER A 150 -10.09 -22.09 -3.46
C SER A 150 -11.21 -22.79 -2.68
N SER A 151 -12.17 -23.39 -3.39
CA SER A 151 -13.23 -24.19 -2.78
C SER A 151 -12.77 -25.55 -2.23
N GLY A 152 -11.56 -26.02 -2.59
CA GLY A 152 -11.00 -27.31 -2.17
C GLY A 152 -11.68 -28.55 -2.79
N GLY A 153 -12.70 -28.36 -3.63
CA GLY A 153 -13.51 -29.44 -4.23
C GLY A 153 -13.27 -29.63 -5.72
N SER A 154 -13.97 -28.84 -6.55
CA SER A 154 -13.81 -28.86 -8.01
C SER A 154 -12.47 -28.24 -8.40
N THR A 155 -11.87 -28.71 -9.50
CA THR A 155 -10.76 -28.02 -10.15
C THR A 155 -11.30 -26.70 -10.73
N PRO A 156 -11.01 -25.53 -10.15
CA PRO A 156 -11.55 -24.27 -10.64
C PRO A 156 -10.97 -24.00 -12.03
N THR A 157 -11.74 -23.37 -12.91
CA THR A 157 -11.36 -23.20 -14.32
C THR A 157 -10.67 -21.87 -14.60
N LYS A 158 -10.59 -20.97 -13.61
CA LYS A 158 -10.02 -19.63 -13.75
C LYS A 158 -9.05 -19.28 -12.65
N HIS A 159 -7.89 -18.74 -13.01
CA HIS A 159 -6.86 -18.29 -12.08
C HIS A 159 -6.85 -16.76 -12.00
N CYS A 160 -7.28 -16.25 -10.85
CA CYS A 160 -7.40 -14.82 -10.58
C CYS A 160 -6.24 -14.37 -9.68
N TRP A 161 -5.44 -13.43 -10.15
CA TRP A 161 -4.30 -12.89 -9.41
C TRP A 161 -4.62 -11.51 -8.87
N LEU A 162 -4.39 -11.31 -7.58
CA LEU A 162 -4.49 -10.03 -6.89
C LEU A 162 -3.13 -9.73 -6.23
N ILE A 163 -2.46 -8.67 -6.66
CA ILE A 163 -1.22 -8.22 -6.02
C ILE A 163 -1.39 -6.79 -5.53
N ALA A 164 -0.72 -6.43 -4.45
CA ALA A 164 -0.79 -5.08 -3.88
C ALA A 164 0.57 -4.57 -3.48
N ARG A 165 0.65 -3.23 -3.39
CA ARG A 165 1.70 -2.55 -2.63
C ARG A 165 3.11 -2.80 -3.19
N GLN A 166 3.22 -2.82 -4.52
CA GLN A 166 4.52 -2.80 -5.20
C GLN A 166 5.30 -1.53 -4.83
N HIS A 167 4.59 -0.40 -4.73
CA HIS A 167 5.09 0.80 -4.09
C HIS A 167 4.75 0.73 -2.58
N PRO A 168 5.74 0.69 -1.69
CA PRO A 168 5.55 0.36 -0.28
C PRO A 168 4.76 1.39 0.53
N GLY A 169 4.83 2.67 0.13
CA GLY A 169 4.12 3.78 0.77
C GLY A 169 2.63 3.83 0.45
N GLU A 170 2.16 3.05 -0.53
CA GLU A 170 0.76 2.95 -0.92
C GLU A 170 0.02 1.95 -0.04
N THR A 171 -0.02 2.22 1.27
CA THR A 171 -0.51 1.28 2.28
C THR A 171 -2.00 0.95 2.13
N MET A 172 -2.78 1.80 1.47
CA MET A 172 -4.18 1.55 1.12
C MET A 172 -4.35 0.27 0.28
N ALA A 173 -3.35 -0.11 -0.51
CA ALA A 173 -3.42 -1.32 -1.33
C ALA A 173 -3.50 -2.58 -0.48
N GLN A 174 -2.75 -2.64 0.63
CA GLN A 174 -2.81 -3.79 1.54
C GLN A 174 -4.04 -3.74 2.46
N TRP A 175 -4.53 -2.55 2.82
CA TRP A 175 -5.85 -2.43 3.46
C TRP A 175 -6.98 -2.97 2.56
N TRP A 176 -6.90 -2.72 1.26
CA TRP A 176 -7.83 -3.32 0.29
C TRP A 176 -7.71 -4.85 0.27
N MET A 177 -6.48 -5.39 0.28
CA MET A 177 -6.26 -6.85 0.34
C MET A 177 -6.82 -7.49 1.59
N GLU A 178 -6.71 -6.82 2.75
CA GLU A 178 -7.33 -7.29 3.99
C GLU A 178 -8.85 -7.44 3.83
N GLY A 179 -9.55 -6.42 3.33
CA GLY A 179 -10.99 -6.50 3.08
C GLY A 179 -11.37 -7.54 2.01
N ALA A 180 -10.57 -7.67 0.94
CA ALA A 180 -10.79 -8.67 -0.10
C ALA A 180 -10.66 -10.09 0.46
N LEU A 181 -9.66 -10.36 1.30
CA LEU A 181 -9.46 -11.65 1.96
C LEU A 181 -10.59 -11.94 2.96
N GLU A 182 -11.02 -10.97 3.76
CA GLU A 182 -12.17 -11.11 4.65
C GLU A 182 -13.44 -11.50 3.88
N TRP A 183 -13.69 -10.84 2.75
CA TRP A 183 -14.85 -11.13 1.90
C TRP A 183 -14.77 -12.50 1.21
N LEU A 184 -13.60 -12.86 0.68
CA LEU A 184 -13.36 -14.15 0.01
C LEU A 184 -13.41 -15.32 1.00
N LEU A 185 -12.88 -15.15 2.21
CA LEU A 185 -12.79 -16.21 3.19
C LEU A 185 -14.04 -16.37 4.06
N ASP A 186 -14.99 -15.43 4.01
CA ASP A 186 -16.27 -15.53 4.72
C ASP A 186 -17.04 -16.80 4.27
N PRO A 187 -17.26 -17.78 5.16
CA PRO A 187 -17.98 -18.99 4.82
C PRO A 187 -19.47 -18.73 4.57
N THR A 188 -20.04 -17.67 5.13
CA THR A 188 -21.46 -17.30 5.03
C THR A 188 -21.79 -16.55 3.75
N ASN A 189 -20.81 -15.90 3.12
CA ASN A 189 -20.95 -15.19 1.87
C ASN A 189 -21.22 -16.12 0.67
N ALA A 190 -22.46 -16.10 0.15
CA ALA A 190 -22.88 -16.92 -0.98
C ALA A 190 -22.20 -16.53 -2.30
N GLN A 191 -21.89 -15.24 -2.50
CA GLN A 191 -21.22 -14.75 -3.69
C GLN A 191 -19.77 -15.23 -3.73
N SER A 192 -19.07 -15.16 -2.59
CA SER A 192 -17.72 -15.71 -2.46
C SER A 192 -17.70 -17.22 -2.77
N ARG A 193 -18.60 -18.01 -2.16
CA ARG A 193 -18.68 -19.46 -2.44
C ARG A 193 -18.88 -19.75 -3.94
N ALA A 194 -19.85 -19.09 -4.56
CA ALA A 194 -20.14 -19.25 -5.98
C ALA A 194 -19.00 -18.77 -6.89
N LEU A 195 -18.15 -17.87 -6.40
CA LEU A 195 -16.96 -17.42 -7.11
C LEU A 195 -15.84 -18.47 -7.00
N LEU A 196 -15.58 -19.00 -5.80
CA LEU A 196 -14.55 -20.01 -5.52
C LEU A 196 -14.84 -21.40 -6.11
N GLU A 197 -16.08 -21.67 -6.53
CA GLU A 197 -16.43 -22.84 -7.35
C GLU A 197 -15.87 -22.75 -8.78
N ARG A 198 -15.63 -21.53 -9.27
CA ARG A 198 -15.19 -21.24 -10.64
C ARG A 198 -13.76 -20.72 -10.72
N CYS A 199 -13.30 -20.04 -9.67
CA CYS A 199 -12.02 -19.36 -9.63
C CYS A 199 -11.14 -19.86 -8.47
N THR A 200 -9.83 -19.93 -8.71
CA THR A 200 -8.80 -19.92 -7.68
C THR A 200 -8.24 -18.50 -7.59
N PHE A 201 -8.14 -17.95 -6.38
CA PHE A 201 -7.45 -16.67 -6.16
C PHE A 201 -6.03 -16.90 -5.67
N PHE A 202 -5.10 -16.20 -6.28
CA PHE A 202 -3.71 -16.10 -5.92
C PHE A 202 -3.46 -14.66 -5.46
N VAL A 203 -3.21 -14.48 -4.16
CA VAL A 203 -3.17 -13.16 -3.53
C VAL A 203 -1.80 -12.93 -2.92
N VAL A 204 -1.14 -11.83 -3.32
CA VAL A 204 0.10 -11.34 -2.70
C VAL A 204 -0.22 -10.01 -2.00
N PRO A 205 -0.50 -10.01 -0.68
CA PRO A 205 -0.97 -8.81 0.01
C PRO A 205 0.05 -7.68 0.09
N ASN A 206 1.34 -8.01 0.05
CA ASN A 206 2.44 -7.05 0.09
C ASN A 206 3.57 -7.49 -0.85
N MET A 207 3.68 -6.83 -2.00
CA MET A 207 4.76 -7.07 -2.97
C MET A 207 6.10 -6.49 -2.54
N ASN A 208 6.14 -5.57 -1.57
CA ASN A 208 7.37 -4.87 -1.18
C ASN A 208 7.52 -4.78 0.34
N PRO A 209 7.77 -5.91 1.03
CA PRO A 209 7.88 -5.95 2.48
C PRO A 209 9.07 -5.12 2.99
N ASP A 210 10.17 -5.06 2.23
CA ASP A 210 11.38 -4.32 2.65
C ASP A 210 11.16 -2.82 2.61
N GLY A 211 10.70 -2.30 1.48
CA GLY A 211 10.34 -0.89 1.35
C GLY A 211 9.27 -0.50 2.38
N SER A 212 8.32 -1.39 2.66
CA SER A 212 7.27 -1.17 3.66
C SER A 212 7.86 -0.94 5.05
N ARG A 213 8.74 -1.86 5.49
CA ARG A 213 9.41 -1.79 6.79
C ARG A 213 10.32 -0.57 6.91
N ARG A 214 11.00 -0.20 5.81
CA ARG A 214 11.96 0.92 5.74
C ARG A 214 11.30 2.30 5.68
N GLY A 215 9.98 2.36 5.48
CA GLY A 215 9.26 3.62 5.32
C GLY A 215 9.60 4.30 3.98
N HIS A 216 9.74 3.52 2.92
CA HIS A 216 9.87 4.03 1.56
C HIS A 216 8.50 4.42 0.98
N LEU A 217 8.50 5.26 -0.04
CA LEU A 217 7.34 5.51 -0.89
C LEU A 217 7.22 4.46 -1.98
N ARG A 218 8.28 4.30 -2.79
CA ARG A 218 8.16 3.79 -4.17
C ARG A 218 9.07 2.62 -4.50
N THR A 219 10.17 2.44 -3.77
CA THR A 219 11.19 1.45 -4.14
C THR A 219 11.42 0.37 -3.09
N ASN A 220 11.89 -0.80 -3.52
CA ASN A 220 12.36 -1.86 -2.62
C ASN A 220 13.71 -1.49 -1.94
N ALA A 221 14.34 -2.43 -1.26
CA ALA A 221 15.60 -2.20 -0.54
C ALA A 221 16.78 -1.79 -1.45
N ALA A 222 16.76 -2.15 -2.74
CA ALA A 222 17.80 -1.80 -3.72
C ALA A 222 17.44 -0.59 -4.60
N GLY A 223 16.48 0.25 -4.18
CA GLY A 223 16.07 1.42 -4.95
C GLY A 223 15.32 1.09 -6.24
N ARG A 224 14.85 -0.15 -6.43
CA ARG A 224 14.12 -0.56 -7.64
C ARG A 224 12.63 -0.25 -7.51
N ASN A 225 12.07 0.35 -8.55
CA ASN A 225 10.63 0.47 -8.72
C ASN A 225 10.09 -0.86 -9.26
N LEU A 226 9.50 -1.68 -8.40
CA LEU A 226 9.03 -3.03 -8.75
C LEU A 226 8.08 -3.03 -9.96
N ASN A 227 7.23 -2.01 -10.08
CA ASN A 227 6.29 -1.89 -11.20
C ASN A 227 6.95 -1.42 -12.52
N ARG A 228 8.29 -1.49 -12.61
CA ARG A 228 9.07 -1.35 -13.85
C ARG A 228 9.95 -2.57 -14.14
N GLU A 229 9.90 -3.60 -13.30
CA GLU A 229 10.80 -4.77 -13.39
C GLU A 229 10.16 -5.97 -14.11
N TRP A 230 8.85 -5.97 -14.37
CA TRP A 230 8.11 -7.14 -14.88
C TRP A 230 8.66 -7.76 -16.18
N ALA A 231 9.25 -6.95 -17.06
CA ALA A 231 9.81 -7.44 -18.32
C ALA A 231 11.04 -8.34 -18.12
N ALA A 232 11.94 -7.97 -17.20
CA ALA A 232 13.21 -8.67 -16.95
C ALA A 232 13.66 -8.49 -15.49
N PRO A 233 12.91 -9.02 -14.51
CA PRO A 233 13.29 -8.94 -13.11
C PRO A 233 14.52 -9.82 -12.88
N ALA A 234 15.33 -9.45 -11.90
CA ALA A 234 16.54 -10.16 -11.51
C ALA A 234 16.52 -10.43 -10.01
N MET A 235 16.97 -11.61 -9.59
CA MET A 235 16.93 -12.04 -8.18
C MET A 235 17.80 -11.18 -7.25
N ASP A 236 18.81 -10.49 -7.78
CA ASP A 236 19.71 -9.61 -7.03
C ASP A 236 19.24 -8.14 -6.97
N ALA A 237 18.18 -7.78 -7.68
CA ALA A 237 17.66 -6.41 -7.75
C ALA A 237 16.16 -6.30 -7.40
N ALA A 238 15.35 -7.20 -7.93
CA ALA A 238 13.91 -7.25 -7.74
C ALA A 238 13.41 -8.71 -7.59
N PRO A 239 13.91 -9.46 -6.59
CA PRO A 239 13.49 -10.84 -6.36
C PRO A 239 11.99 -10.96 -6.15
N GLU A 240 11.34 -9.94 -5.59
CA GLU A 240 9.90 -9.92 -5.29
C GLU A 240 9.06 -10.08 -6.58
N VAL A 241 9.40 -9.33 -7.62
CA VAL A 241 8.75 -9.43 -8.93
C VAL A 241 9.15 -10.72 -9.63
N PHE A 242 10.42 -11.14 -9.52
CA PHE A 242 10.90 -12.37 -10.15
C PHE A 242 10.08 -13.58 -9.68
N VAL A 243 10.00 -13.81 -8.38
CA VAL A 243 9.37 -15.03 -7.83
C VAL A 243 7.86 -15.05 -8.05
N VAL A 244 7.19 -13.90 -7.96
CA VAL A 244 5.75 -13.80 -8.25
C VAL A 244 5.48 -14.02 -9.73
N ARG A 245 6.32 -13.50 -10.63
CA ARG A 245 6.18 -13.74 -12.08
C ARG A 245 6.40 -15.22 -12.42
N GLU A 246 7.36 -15.90 -11.80
CA GLU A 246 7.55 -17.34 -12.00
C GLU A 246 6.35 -18.14 -11.46
N ALA A 247 5.77 -17.74 -10.33
CA ALA A 247 4.53 -18.35 -9.82
C ALA A 247 3.35 -18.12 -10.77
N MET A 248 3.20 -16.92 -11.36
CA MET A 248 2.21 -16.65 -12.39
C MET A 248 2.41 -17.49 -13.65
N ALA A 249 3.65 -17.69 -14.10
CA ALA A 249 3.95 -18.54 -15.25
C ALA A 249 3.64 -20.01 -14.98
N ARG A 250 3.87 -20.47 -13.74
CA ARG A 250 3.58 -21.85 -13.29
C ARG A 250 2.09 -22.13 -13.21
N GLU A 251 1.31 -21.22 -12.61
CA GLU A 251 -0.12 -21.46 -12.37
C GLU A 251 -0.98 -21.00 -13.56
N GLY A 252 -0.58 -19.96 -14.29
CA GLY A 252 -1.40 -19.29 -15.30
C GLY A 252 -2.24 -18.14 -14.72
N VAL A 253 -2.69 -17.25 -15.61
CA VAL A 253 -3.40 -16.01 -15.27
C VAL A 253 -4.59 -15.82 -16.23
N ASP A 254 -5.82 -15.83 -15.70
CA ASP A 254 -7.04 -15.51 -16.45
C ASP A 254 -7.57 -14.11 -16.09
N PHE A 255 -7.28 -13.62 -14.89
CA PHE A 255 -7.63 -12.29 -14.40
C PHE A 255 -6.49 -11.77 -13.55
N PHE A 256 -6.18 -10.49 -13.66
CA PHE A 256 -5.11 -9.84 -12.90
C PHE A 256 -5.55 -8.46 -12.43
N LEU A 257 -5.35 -8.20 -11.14
CA LEU A 257 -5.52 -6.89 -10.53
C LEU A 257 -4.29 -6.54 -9.71
N ASP A 258 -3.73 -5.37 -10.00
CA ASP A 258 -2.58 -4.78 -9.31
C ASP A 258 -3.07 -3.52 -8.59
N VAL A 259 -3.09 -3.56 -7.26
CA VAL A 259 -3.73 -2.52 -6.43
C VAL A 259 -2.68 -1.52 -5.95
N HIS A 260 -2.95 -0.24 -6.24
CA HIS A 260 -2.08 0.92 -5.97
C HIS A 260 -2.83 2.05 -5.28
N GLY A 261 -2.08 3.05 -4.84
CA GLY A 261 -2.56 4.39 -4.53
C GLY A 261 -2.07 5.41 -5.56
N ASP A 262 -2.79 6.51 -5.72
CA ASP A 262 -2.33 7.66 -6.50
C ASP A 262 -2.23 8.88 -5.58
N GLU A 263 -1.09 9.57 -5.60
CA GLU A 263 -0.83 10.69 -4.71
C GLU A 263 -1.59 11.96 -5.11
N SER A 264 -1.97 12.10 -6.38
CA SER A 264 -2.46 13.36 -6.94
C SER A 264 -3.96 13.38 -7.23
N LEU A 265 -4.53 12.25 -7.65
CA LEU A 265 -5.93 12.15 -8.05
C LEU A 265 -6.82 11.80 -6.85
N PRO A 266 -7.82 12.62 -6.50
CA PRO A 266 -8.73 12.35 -5.39
C PRO A 266 -9.89 11.43 -5.82
N TYR A 267 -9.58 10.35 -6.56
CA TYR A 267 -10.56 9.45 -7.17
C TYR A 267 -10.11 7.98 -7.08
N CYS A 268 -11.06 7.05 -7.06
CA CYS A 268 -10.77 5.62 -7.27
C CYS A 268 -11.05 5.28 -8.73
N PHE A 269 -10.03 4.78 -9.44
CA PHE A 269 -10.10 4.51 -10.87
C PHE A 269 -9.36 3.22 -11.23
N ILE A 270 -9.62 2.72 -12.44
CA ILE A 270 -8.84 1.65 -13.07
C ILE A 270 -8.17 2.22 -14.31
N ALA A 271 -6.84 2.13 -14.33
CA ALA A 271 -6.06 2.19 -15.56
C ALA A 271 -6.01 0.77 -16.14
N GLY A 272 -6.64 0.57 -17.30
CA GLY A 272 -6.56 -0.71 -17.98
C GLY A 272 -5.28 -0.84 -18.80
N VAL A 273 -5.25 -1.85 -19.67
CA VAL A 273 -4.11 -2.12 -20.56
C VAL A 273 -4.45 -1.81 -22.03
N GLU A 274 -5.47 -0.98 -22.25
CA GLU A 274 -5.77 -0.41 -23.55
C GLU A 274 -4.52 0.23 -24.17
N GLY A 275 -4.19 -0.17 -25.40
CA GLY A 275 -2.98 0.28 -26.10
C GLY A 275 -1.85 -0.76 -26.19
N LEU A 276 -1.96 -1.93 -25.55
CA LEU A 276 -1.07 -3.05 -25.82
C LEU A 276 -1.26 -3.59 -27.27
N SER A 277 -0.20 -4.18 -27.82
CA SER A 277 -0.27 -4.87 -29.11
C SER A 277 -1.27 -6.03 -29.05
N GLY A 278 -2.23 -6.06 -29.98
CA GLY A 278 -3.27 -7.09 -30.01
C GLY A 278 -4.52 -6.76 -29.19
N TRP A 279 -4.61 -5.54 -28.63
CA TRP A 279 -5.86 -5.05 -28.03
C TRP A 279 -6.96 -4.91 -29.08
N ASP A 280 -8.12 -5.52 -28.84
CA ASP A 280 -9.24 -5.58 -29.77
C ASP A 280 -10.57 -5.17 -29.11
N GLU A 281 -11.65 -5.11 -29.91
CA GLU A 281 -12.99 -4.71 -29.44
C GLU A 281 -13.52 -5.64 -28.35
N SER A 282 -13.18 -6.93 -28.39
CA SER A 282 -13.59 -7.90 -27.38
C SER A 282 -12.93 -7.62 -26.04
N SER A 283 -11.63 -7.30 -26.05
CA SER A 283 -10.86 -6.97 -24.86
C SER A 283 -11.35 -5.66 -24.24
N GLN A 284 -11.63 -4.65 -25.08
CA GLN A 284 -12.23 -3.39 -24.63
C GLN A 284 -13.59 -3.60 -23.97
N ALA A 285 -14.47 -4.41 -24.60
CA ALA A 285 -15.79 -4.69 -24.04
C ALA A 285 -15.73 -5.39 -22.67
N GLN A 286 -14.74 -6.25 -22.44
CA GLN A 286 -14.51 -6.88 -21.13
C GLN A 286 -14.07 -5.87 -20.07
N LEU A 287 -13.13 -4.97 -20.41
CA LEU A 287 -12.69 -3.90 -19.52
C LEU A 287 -13.84 -2.95 -19.17
N ASP A 288 -14.60 -2.50 -20.18
CA ASP A 288 -15.74 -1.61 -20.01
C ASP A 288 -16.82 -2.26 -19.13
N PHE A 289 -17.11 -3.55 -19.37
CA PHE A 289 -18.03 -4.31 -18.52
C PHE A 289 -17.58 -4.30 -17.06
N TYR A 290 -16.29 -4.57 -16.79
CA TYR A 290 -15.76 -4.59 -15.43
C TYR A 290 -15.83 -3.21 -14.76
N LYS A 291 -15.35 -2.16 -15.45
CA LYS A 291 -15.34 -0.78 -14.95
C LYS A 291 -16.76 -0.28 -14.66
N ASN A 292 -17.69 -0.46 -15.58
CA ASN A 292 -19.08 -0.01 -15.41
C ASN A 292 -19.79 -0.79 -14.29
N ARG A 293 -19.59 -2.11 -14.23
CA ARG A 293 -20.17 -2.91 -13.15
C ARG A 293 -19.61 -2.52 -11.78
N LEU A 294 -18.32 -2.16 -11.70
CA LEU A 294 -17.73 -1.68 -10.45
C LEU A 294 -18.31 -0.33 -10.04
N ALA A 295 -18.50 0.61 -10.97
CA ALA A 295 -19.14 1.89 -10.71
C ALA A 295 -20.59 1.73 -10.21
N ASP A 296 -21.35 0.78 -10.79
CA ASP A 296 -22.70 0.47 -10.34
C ASP A 296 -22.76 -0.08 -8.91
N LEU A 297 -21.72 -0.84 -8.50
CA LEU A 297 -21.68 -1.53 -7.21
C LEU A 297 -20.96 -0.73 -6.11
N ASN A 298 -20.07 0.20 -6.48
CA ASN A 298 -19.24 0.96 -5.57
C ASN A 298 -19.34 2.46 -5.88
N PRO A 299 -20.07 3.24 -5.06
CA PRO A 299 -20.22 4.68 -5.28
C PRO A 299 -18.90 5.47 -5.13
N ASP A 300 -17.88 4.88 -4.50
CA ASP A 300 -16.55 5.49 -4.41
C ASP A 300 -15.72 5.33 -5.69
N PHE A 301 -16.15 4.48 -6.63
CA PHE A 301 -15.46 4.25 -7.91
C PHE A 301 -16.02 5.14 -9.02
N GLN A 302 -15.14 5.69 -9.86
CA GLN A 302 -15.52 6.56 -10.99
C GLN A 302 -14.98 6.01 -12.33
N THR A 303 -15.71 6.26 -13.43
CA THR A 303 -15.34 5.86 -14.79
C THR A 303 -15.10 7.03 -15.72
#